data_AF-A0A3B1A7P4-F1
#
_entry.id   AF-A0A3B1A7P4-F1
#
_cell.length_a   1.000
_cell.length_b   1.000
_cell.length_c   1.000
_cell.angle_alpha   90.00
_cell.angle_beta   90.00
_cell.angle_gamma   90.00
#
_symmetry.space_group_name_H-M   'P 1'
#
loop_
_entity.id
_entity.type
_entity.pdbx_description
1 polymer ?
#
loop_
_entity_poly.entity_id
_entity_poly.type
_entity_poly.pdbx_seq_one_letter_code
_entity_poly.pdbx_strand_id
1 'polypeptide(L)'
;MKFCRVAATLDLKISQQDLEKHLPASPYVVGEEIAEQAIVYEEQQHLSYYPAVEFLKEQHAIDQDLVNAIENISWLVSNLIREEITRRLRPVFSTVQFENIQLHAFKMPTVRPHNKNARHELAAHYTPDHAHVSIITTSIKHYDDAVTAERMTKNLIHRWLNDHVDGLEITSVSYIES
;
A
#
# COMPACT_ATOMS: atom_id res chain seq x y z
N MET A 1 -17.80 24.39 -17.96
CA MET A 1 -17.51 22.99 -18.31
C MET A 1 -17.31 22.24 -17.00
N LYS A 2 -18.15 21.25 -16.67
CA LYS A 2 -18.01 20.50 -15.41
C LYS A 2 -16.89 19.48 -15.56
N PHE A 3 -15.89 19.55 -14.68
CA PHE A 3 -14.81 18.58 -14.64
C PHE A 3 -15.30 17.30 -13.96
N CYS A 4 -15.04 16.15 -14.58
CA CYS A 4 -15.39 14.86 -14.00
C CYS A 4 -14.34 14.48 -12.95
N ARG A 5 -14.74 14.51 -11.67
CA ARG A 5 -13.89 14.12 -10.54
C ARG A 5 -14.32 12.77 -9.99
N VAL A 6 -13.35 11.90 -9.74
CA VAL A 6 -13.60 10.53 -9.26
C VAL A 6 -12.60 10.20 -8.16
N ALA A 7 -13.10 9.78 -7.00
CA ALA A 7 -12.31 9.14 -5.96
C ALA A 7 -12.03 7.69 -6.37
N ALA A 8 -10.79 7.24 -6.19
CA ALA A 8 -10.42 5.85 -6.39
C ALA A 8 -9.53 5.38 -5.25
N THR A 9 -9.73 4.14 -4.83
CA THR A 9 -8.90 3.48 -3.84
C THR A 9 -8.24 2.26 -4.47
N LEU A 10 -6.95 2.12 -4.24
CA LEU A 10 -6.05 1.17 -4.90
C LEU A 10 -5.26 0.44 -3.81
N ASP A 11 -5.05 -0.86 -3.98
CA ASP A 11 -3.99 -1.59 -3.31
C ASP A 11 -2.92 -1.93 -4.35
N LEU A 12 -1.69 -1.56 -4.04
CA LEU A 12 -0.57 -1.57 -4.98
C LEU A 12 0.63 -2.24 -4.34
N LYS A 13 1.29 -3.12 -5.09
CA LYS A 13 2.57 -3.73 -4.73
C LYS A 13 3.67 -3.25 -5.68
N ILE A 14 4.72 -2.63 -5.14
CA ILE A 14 5.88 -2.22 -5.94
C ILE A 14 6.72 -3.45 -6.27
N SER A 15 7.31 -3.45 -7.47
CA SER A 15 8.17 -4.56 -7.89
C SER A 15 9.43 -4.65 -7.04
N GLN A 16 9.86 -5.88 -6.74
CA GLN A 16 11.12 -6.11 -6.04
C GLN A 16 12.29 -5.44 -6.77
N GLN A 17 12.31 -5.52 -8.11
CA GLN A 17 13.36 -4.91 -8.93
C GLN A 17 13.43 -3.39 -8.79
N ASP A 18 12.29 -2.71 -8.60
CA ASP A 18 12.28 -1.27 -8.40
C ASP A 18 12.70 -0.91 -6.96
N LEU A 19 12.32 -1.71 -5.97
CA LEU A 19 12.77 -1.54 -4.59
C LEU A 19 14.29 -1.69 -4.47
N GLU A 20 14.87 -2.72 -5.09
CA GLU A 20 16.32 -3.02 -5.06
C GLU A 20 17.18 -1.92 -5.69
N LYS A 21 16.65 -1.12 -6.63
CA LYS A 21 17.37 0.02 -7.21
C LYS A 21 17.57 1.17 -6.23
N HIS A 22 16.72 1.26 -5.22
CA HIS A 22 16.63 2.42 -4.33
C HIS A 22 16.92 2.08 -2.86
N LEU A 23 16.88 0.80 -2.48
CA LEU A 23 17.08 0.36 -1.10
C LEU A 23 18.46 -0.24 -0.85
N PRO A 24 19.14 0.17 0.24
CA PRO A 24 20.39 -0.47 0.68
C PRO A 24 20.17 -1.83 1.36
N ALA A 25 18.94 -2.12 1.80
CA ALA A 25 18.56 -3.34 2.50
C ALA A 25 17.27 -3.92 1.92
N SER A 26 17.15 -5.25 1.89
CA SER A 26 15.97 -5.92 1.36
C SER A 26 14.76 -5.71 2.27
N PRO A 27 13.61 -5.22 1.75
CA PRO A 27 12.39 -5.07 2.53
C PRO A 27 11.88 -6.41 3.07
N TYR A 28 12.15 -7.50 2.36
CA TYR A 28 11.74 -8.85 2.75
C TYR A 28 12.45 -9.32 4.03
N VAL A 29 13.74 -8.99 4.17
CA VAL A 29 14.50 -9.33 5.39
C VAL A 29 13.93 -8.58 6.59
N VAL A 30 13.58 -7.30 6.41
CA VAL A 30 12.95 -6.50 7.47
C VAL A 30 11.57 -7.07 7.85
N GLY A 31 10.76 -7.46 6.87
CA GLY A 31 9.45 -8.07 7.12
C GLY A 31 9.55 -9.41 7.86
N GLU A 32 10.50 -10.26 7.48
CA GLU A 32 10.76 -11.54 8.16
C GLU A 32 11.18 -11.34 9.62
N GLU A 33 12.12 -10.44 9.88
CA GLU A 33 12.63 -10.21 11.23
C GLU A 33 11.54 -9.61 12.15
N ILE A 34 10.74 -8.67 11.65
CA ILE A 34 9.59 -8.13 12.40
C ILE A 34 8.57 -9.24 12.69
N ALA A 35 8.31 -10.14 11.74
CA ALA A 35 7.39 -11.26 11.95
C ALA A 35 7.87 -12.20 13.06
N GLU A 36 9.18 -12.48 13.14
CA GLU A 36 9.76 -13.29 14.22
C GLU A 36 9.56 -12.64 15.58
N GLN A 37 9.85 -11.35 15.68
CA GLN A 37 9.72 -10.61 16.94
C GLN A 37 8.23 -10.45 17.34
N ALA A 38 7.33 -10.29 16.37
CA ALA A 38 5.89 -10.29 16.61
C ALA A 38 5.36 -11.62 17.14
N ILE A 39 5.89 -12.76 16.64
CA ILE A 39 5.54 -14.09 17.13
C ILE A 39 6.01 -14.27 18.58
N VAL A 40 7.26 -13.92 18.86
CA VAL A 40 7.81 -13.98 20.21
C VAL A 40 6.99 -13.13 21.18
N TYR A 41 6.60 -11.92 20.76
CA TYR A 41 5.77 -11.04 21.57
C TYR A 41 4.37 -11.61 21.82
N GLU A 42 3.72 -12.17 20.80
CA GLU A 42 2.41 -12.81 20.94
C GLU A 42 2.46 -13.98 21.93
N GLU A 43 3.47 -14.84 21.83
CA GLU A 43 3.66 -15.97 22.74
C GLU A 43 3.86 -15.52 24.19
N GLN A 44 4.67 -14.48 24.41
CA GLN A 44 4.97 -13.92 25.73
C GLN A 44 3.77 -13.23 26.38
N GLN A 45 2.93 -12.58 25.57
CA GLN A 45 1.76 -11.82 26.04
C GLN A 45 0.45 -12.59 25.93
N HIS A 46 0.48 -13.82 25.40
CA HIS A 46 -0.68 -14.68 25.17
C HIS A 46 -1.80 -14.00 24.38
N LEU A 47 -1.44 -13.29 23.31
CA LEU A 47 -2.42 -12.59 22.47
C LEU A 47 -3.15 -13.57 21.55
N SER A 48 -4.39 -13.24 21.17
CA SER A 48 -5.16 -14.00 20.16
C SER A 48 -5.00 -13.45 18.73
N TYR A 49 -4.07 -12.51 18.55
CA TYR A 49 -3.80 -11.81 17.31
C TYR A 49 -2.36 -11.31 17.29
N TYR A 50 -1.83 -11.03 16.09
CA TYR A 50 -0.55 -10.35 15.90
C TYR A 50 -0.76 -8.83 15.81
N PRO A 51 -0.04 -8.00 16.58
CA PRO A 51 -0.22 -6.55 16.54
C PRO A 51 0.33 -5.88 15.28
N ALA A 52 -0.10 -4.65 15.00
CA ALA A 52 0.54 -3.81 13.98
C ALA A 52 1.95 -3.38 14.42
N VAL A 53 2.80 -3.01 13.46
CA VAL A 53 4.18 -2.53 13.72
C VAL A 53 4.20 -1.35 14.68
N GLU A 54 3.26 -0.42 14.57
CA GLU A 54 3.20 0.76 15.44
C GLU A 54 2.99 0.38 16.91
N PHE A 55 2.13 -0.61 17.17
CA PHE A 55 1.94 -1.13 18.52
C PHE A 55 3.21 -1.84 19.03
N LEU A 56 3.83 -2.69 18.22
CA LEU A 56 5.07 -3.38 18.59
C LEU A 56 6.19 -2.38 18.92
N LYS A 57 6.28 -1.29 18.15
CA LYS A 57 7.20 -0.17 18.40
C LYS A 57 6.92 0.48 19.76
N GLU A 58 5.67 0.84 20.05
CA GLU A 58 5.30 1.48 21.32
C GLU A 58 5.60 0.59 22.54
N GLN A 59 5.43 -0.73 22.38
CA GLN A 59 5.73 -1.70 23.43
C GLN A 59 7.21 -2.09 23.51
N HIS A 60 8.08 -1.49 22.67
CA HIS A 60 9.50 -1.84 22.55
C HIS A 60 9.70 -3.35 22.30
N ALA A 61 8.74 -3.95 21.59
CA ALA A 61 8.71 -5.38 21.26
C ALA A 61 9.50 -5.70 19.98
N ILE A 62 9.99 -4.68 19.28
CA ILE A 62 10.84 -4.80 18.10
C ILE A 62 12.11 -3.97 18.25
N ASP A 63 13.22 -4.47 17.69
CA ASP A 63 14.51 -3.79 17.75
C ASP A 63 14.46 -2.40 17.10
N GLN A 64 15.11 -1.42 17.73
CA GLN A 64 15.08 -0.04 17.24
C GLN A 64 15.69 0.11 15.83
N ASP A 65 16.67 -0.71 15.48
CA ASP A 65 17.24 -0.71 14.12
C ASP A 65 16.23 -1.20 13.08
N LEU A 66 15.36 -2.15 13.43
CA LEU A 66 14.26 -2.58 12.56
C LEU A 66 13.18 -1.54 12.45
N VAL A 67 12.84 -0.85 13.55
CA VAL A 67 11.93 0.31 13.53
C VAL A 67 12.44 1.36 12.55
N ASN A 68 13.72 1.74 12.67
CA ASN A 68 14.32 2.72 11.77
C ASN A 68 14.33 2.22 10.32
N ALA A 69 14.62 0.94 10.10
CA ALA A 69 14.63 0.35 8.76
C ALA A 69 13.24 0.38 8.12
N ILE A 70 12.21 -0.10 8.81
CA ILE A 70 10.84 -0.13 8.27
C ILE A 70 10.30 1.27 8.03
N GLU A 71 10.56 2.24 8.90
CA GLU A 71 10.13 3.63 8.70
C GLU A 71 10.81 4.27 7.47
N ASN A 72 12.12 4.05 7.29
CA ASN A 72 12.85 4.56 6.14
C ASN A 72 12.41 3.92 4.83
N ILE A 73 12.25 2.58 4.80
CA ILE A 73 11.75 1.87 3.62
C ILE A 73 10.34 2.34 3.30
N SER A 74 9.49 2.48 4.31
CA SER A 74 8.11 2.90 4.16
C SER A 74 7.97 4.30 3.56
N TRP A 75 8.82 5.23 4.00
CA TRP A 75 8.90 6.56 3.42
C TRP A 75 9.30 6.49 1.93
N LEU A 76 10.31 5.70 1.59
CA LEU A 76 10.75 5.53 0.21
C LEU A 76 9.66 4.91 -0.66
N VAL A 77 9.04 3.82 -0.23
CA VAL A 77 7.97 3.14 -0.98
C VAL A 77 6.77 4.06 -1.21
N SER A 78 6.40 4.87 -0.21
CA SER A 78 5.35 5.89 -0.37
C SER A 78 5.70 6.92 -1.46
N ASN A 79 6.96 7.33 -1.55
CA ASN A 79 7.43 8.24 -2.59
C ASN A 79 7.47 7.59 -3.97
N LEU A 80 7.95 6.35 -4.07
CA LEU A 80 7.98 5.59 -5.32
C LEU A 80 6.56 5.36 -5.86
N ILE A 81 5.61 4.99 -5.00
CA ILE A 81 4.19 4.85 -5.36
C ILE A 81 3.64 6.17 -5.88
N ARG A 82 3.91 7.28 -5.18
CA ARG A 82 3.46 8.61 -5.59
C ARG A 82 4.02 8.98 -6.96
N GLU A 83 5.31 8.76 -7.17
CA GLU A 83 5.98 9.02 -8.44
C GLU A 83 5.39 8.16 -9.56
N GLU A 84 5.23 6.86 -9.33
CA GLU A 84 4.73 5.93 -10.33
C GLU A 84 3.30 6.26 -10.75
N ILE A 85 2.40 6.42 -9.78
CA ILE A 85 1.01 6.80 -10.05
C ILE A 85 0.96 8.13 -10.81
N THR A 86 1.68 9.14 -10.36
CA THR A 86 1.67 10.46 -11.01
C THR A 86 2.19 10.37 -12.43
N ARG A 87 3.33 9.69 -12.64
CA ARG A 87 3.98 9.52 -13.94
C ARG A 87 3.08 8.81 -14.94
N ARG A 88 2.41 7.73 -14.50
CA ARG A 88 1.60 6.88 -15.38
C ARG A 88 0.19 7.41 -15.64
N LEU A 89 -0.42 8.09 -14.66
CA LEU A 89 -1.79 8.57 -14.78
C LEU A 89 -1.91 9.98 -15.38
N ARG A 90 -0.83 10.78 -15.36
CA ARG A 90 -0.78 12.12 -15.97
C ARG A 90 -1.27 12.22 -17.43
N PRO A 91 -1.03 11.23 -18.32
CA PRO A 91 -1.52 11.31 -19.70
C PRO A 91 -3.05 11.24 -19.85
N VAL A 92 -3.77 10.73 -18.83
CA VAL A 92 -5.21 10.48 -18.92
C VAL A 92 -6.04 11.27 -17.91
N PHE A 93 -5.41 11.79 -16.86
CA PHE A 93 -6.04 12.68 -15.88
C PHE A 93 -5.33 14.02 -15.84
N SER A 94 -6.11 15.11 -15.77
CA SER A 94 -5.56 16.47 -15.65
C SER A 94 -4.95 16.70 -14.27
N THR A 95 -5.46 16.00 -13.26
CA THR A 95 -5.01 16.10 -11.88
C THR A 95 -5.15 14.73 -11.20
N VAL A 96 -4.15 14.38 -10.40
CA VAL A 96 -4.16 13.24 -9.49
C VAL A 96 -3.75 13.77 -8.12
N GLN A 97 -4.71 13.86 -7.21
CA GLN A 97 -4.51 14.28 -5.83
C GLN A 97 -4.46 13.04 -4.94
N PHE A 98 -3.49 12.98 -4.03
CA PHE A 98 -3.35 11.90 -3.07
C PHE A 98 -4.01 12.31 -1.76
N GLU A 99 -5.01 11.55 -1.35
CA GLU A 99 -5.68 11.74 -0.06
C GLU A 99 -4.95 10.95 1.04
N ASN A 100 -4.54 9.71 0.73
CA ASN A 100 -3.84 8.85 1.68
C ASN A 100 -2.93 7.85 0.96
N ILE A 101 -1.79 7.54 1.58
CA ILE A 101 -0.94 6.40 1.23
C ILE A 101 -0.61 5.70 2.55
N GLN A 102 -1.13 4.50 2.76
CA GLN A 102 -0.92 3.73 3.98
C GLN A 102 -0.36 2.35 3.64
N LEU A 103 0.85 2.08 4.11
CA LEU A 103 1.49 0.79 3.89
C LEU A 103 0.81 -0.31 4.70
N HIS A 104 0.74 -1.51 4.12
CA HIS A 104 0.10 -2.66 4.75
C HIS A 104 0.82 -3.10 6.03
N ALA A 105 2.14 -2.97 6.06
CA ALA A 105 2.94 -3.32 7.24
C ALA A 105 2.53 -2.60 8.53
N PHE A 106 1.95 -1.39 8.45
CA PHE A 106 1.42 -0.66 9.61
C PHE A 106 -0.06 -0.94 9.92
N LYS A 107 -0.74 -1.71 9.08
CA LYS A 107 -2.10 -2.18 9.36
C LYS A 107 -2.06 -3.38 10.27
N MET A 108 -3.19 -3.66 10.93
CA MET A 108 -3.37 -4.88 11.70
C MET A 108 -3.29 -6.11 10.77
N PRO A 109 -2.39 -7.08 11.05
CA PRO A 109 -2.39 -8.34 10.35
C PRO A 109 -3.73 -9.07 10.51
N THR A 110 -4.25 -9.66 9.42
CA THR A 110 -5.41 -10.57 9.49
C THR A 110 -5.02 -11.99 9.87
N VAL A 111 -3.71 -12.25 10.01
CA VAL A 111 -3.13 -13.55 10.36
C VAL A 111 -3.47 -13.89 11.80
N ARG A 112 -3.91 -15.13 12.03
CA ARG A 112 -4.22 -15.65 13.36
C ARG A 112 -3.07 -16.49 13.91
N PRO A 113 -2.78 -16.37 15.21
CA PRO A 113 -1.91 -17.33 15.90
C PRO A 113 -2.41 -18.76 15.66
N HIS A 114 -1.49 -19.72 15.55
CA HIS A 114 -1.74 -21.15 15.27
C HIS A 114 -2.09 -21.53 13.82
N ASN A 115 -2.14 -20.58 12.88
CA ASN A 115 -2.10 -20.94 11.46
C ASN A 115 -0.72 -21.55 11.14
N LYS A 116 -0.67 -22.70 10.44
CA LYS A 116 0.58 -23.37 10.05
C LYS A 116 1.49 -22.47 9.21
N ASN A 117 0.90 -21.52 8.48
CA ASN A 117 1.61 -20.57 7.64
C ASN A 117 1.76 -19.18 8.28
N ALA A 118 1.44 -19.01 9.57
CA ALA A 118 1.40 -17.71 10.22
C ALA A 118 2.70 -16.92 10.05
N ARG A 119 3.86 -17.56 10.24
CA ARG A 119 5.17 -16.90 10.06
C ARG A 119 5.37 -16.35 8.65
N HIS A 120 5.03 -17.13 7.62
CA HIS A 120 5.18 -16.69 6.23
C HIS A 120 4.18 -15.58 5.87
N GLU A 121 2.93 -15.72 6.29
CA GLU A 121 1.89 -14.71 6.06
C GLU A 121 2.18 -13.40 6.80
N LEU A 122 2.73 -13.47 8.01
CA LEU A 122 3.17 -12.30 8.77
C LEU A 122 4.38 -11.62 8.12
N ALA A 123 5.39 -12.38 7.69
CA ALA A 123 6.52 -11.82 6.99
C ALA A 123 6.07 -11.06 5.74
N ALA A 124 5.15 -11.64 4.97
CA ALA A 124 4.56 -10.98 3.81
C ALA A 124 3.76 -9.72 4.20
N HIS A 125 3.01 -9.75 5.30
CA HIS A 125 2.25 -8.60 5.80
C HIS A 125 3.14 -7.45 6.27
N TYR A 126 4.20 -7.74 7.02
CA TYR A 126 5.13 -6.74 7.55
C TYR A 126 6.17 -6.29 6.52
N THR A 127 6.27 -6.94 5.36
CA THR A 127 7.13 -6.44 4.29
C THR A 127 6.56 -5.11 3.77
N PRO A 128 7.36 -4.02 3.79
CA PRO A 128 6.89 -2.70 3.38
C PRO A 128 6.97 -2.50 1.85
N ASP A 129 6.40 -3.41 1.05
CA ASP A 129 6.38 -3.34 -0.43
C ASP A 129 4.98 -3.04 -1.02
N HIS A 130 3.95 -3.00 -0.17
CA HIS A 130 2.55 -2.80 -0.59
C HIS A 130 1.89 -1.65 0.17
N ALA A 131 1.06 -0.88 -0.52
CA ALA A 131 0.29 0.20 0.09
C ALA A 131 -1.13 0.27 -0.43
N HIS A 132 -1.99 0.77 0.47
CA HIS A 132 -3.32 1.21 0.18
C HIS A 132 -3.30 2.71 -0.10
N VAL A 133 -3.81 3.09 -1.26
CA VAL A 133 -3.70 4.44 -1.80
C VAL A 133 -5.08 4.96 -2.15
N SER A 134 -5.44 6.11 -1.58
CA SER A 134 -6.66 6.84 -1.93
C SER A 134 -6.30 8.07 -2.74
N ILE A 135 -6.88 8.20 -3.93
CA ILE A 135 -6.63 9.32 -4.84
C ILE A 135 -7.94 9.96 -5.29
N ILE A 136 -7.88 11.24 -5.61
CA ILE A 136 -8.92 11.96 -6.35
C ILE A 136 -8.35 12.31 -7.72
N THR A 137 -9.02 11.84 -8.76
CA THR A 137 -8.63 12.07 -10.15
C THR A 137 -9.60 13.02 -10.82
N THR A 138 -9.08 13.90 -11.67
CA THR A 138 -9.89 14.74 -12.55
C THR A 138 -9.63 14.30 -13.99
N SER A 139 -10.68 13.84 -14.68
CA SER A 139 -10.58 13.34 -16.05
C SER A 139 -10.37 14.49 -17.05
N ILE A 140 -9.49 14.27 -18.03
CA ILE A 140 -9.34 15.15 -19.20
C ILE A 140 -10.58 15.05 -20.11
N LYS A 141 -11.20 13.86 -20.15
CA LYS A 141 -12.42 13.60 -20.92
C LYS A 141 -13.65 13.92 -20.09
N HIS A 142 -14.65 14.47 -20.75
CA HIS A 142 -15.99 14.61 -20.17
C HIS A 142 -16.76 13.28 -20.27
N TYR A 143 -17.54 12.98 -19.24
CA TYR A 143 -18.47 11.86 -19.21
C TYR A 143 -19.83 12.39 -18.78
N ASP A 144 -20.89 11.95 -19.47
CA ASP A 144 -22.24 12.49 -19.30
C ASP A 144 -22.94 11.94 -18.04
N ASP A 145 -22.47 10.81 -17.50
CA ASP A 145 -23.02 10.15 -16.33
C ASP A 145 -21.94 9.58 -15.38
N ALA A 146 -22.30 9.48 -14.10
CA ALA A 146 -21.42 9.01 -13.03
C ALA A 146 -20.95 7.56 -13.22
N VAL A 147 -21.84 6.67 -13.69
CA VAL A 147 -21.54 5.24 -13.86
C VAL A 147 -20.48 5.05 -14.96
N THR A 148 -20.61 5.78 -16.06
CA THR A 148 -19.60 5.80 -17.12
C THR A 148 -18.29 6.39 -16.63
N ALA A 149 -18.33 7.48 -15.86
CA ALA A 149 -17.14 8.10 -15.28
C ALA A 149 -16.36 7.13 -14.38
N GLU A 150 -17.04 6.45 -13.45
CA GLU A 150 -16.43 5.47 -12.55
C GLU A 150 -15.81 4.29 -13.32
N ARG A 151 -16.59 3.70 -14.23
CA ARG A 151 -16.12 2.58 -15.06
C ARG A 151 -14.91 2.96 -15.91
N MET A 152 -14.95 4.13 -16.54
CA MET A 152 -13.84 4.60 -17.37
C MET A 152 -12.60 4.90 -16.54
N THR A 153 -12.74 5.54 -15.38
CA THR A 153 -11.64 5.78 -14.45
C THR A 153 -11.00 4.46 -14.01
N LYS A 154 -11.79 3.46 -13.61
CA LYS A 154 -11.28 2.12 -13.26
C LYS A 154 -10.46 1.51 -14.40
N ASN A 155 -11.01 1.53 -15.62
CA ASN A 155 -10.34 0.98 -16.79
C ASN A 155 -9.05 1.72 -17.15
N LEU A 156 -9.03 3.05 -17.02
CA LEU A 156 -7.84 3.86 -17.27
C LEU A 156 -6.76 3.59 -16.22
N ILE A 157 -7.10 3.58 -14.93
CA ILE A 157 -6.14 3.26 -13.87
C ILE A 157 -5.53 1.88 -14.10
N HIS A 158 -6.38 0.86 -14.34
CA HIS A 158 -5.90 -0.49 -14.62
C HIS A 158 -4.99 -0.52 -15.84
N ARG A 159 -5.41 0.05 -16.97
CA ARG A 159 -4.64 0.04 -18.21
C ARG A 159 -3.26 0.71 -18.08
N TRP A 160 -3.15 1.76 -17.28
CA TRP A 160 -1.93 2.56 -17.18
C TRP A 160 -1.00 2.16 -16.04
N LEU A 161 -1.49 1.39 -15.05
CA LEU A 161 -0.67 0.97 -13.90
C LEU A 161 -0.36 -0.53 -13.88
N ASN A 162 -1.26 -1.40 -14.37
CA ASN A 162 -1.17 -2.84 -14.15
C ASN A 162 0.17 -3.48 -14.57
N ASP A 163 0.75 -3.02 -15.68
CA ASP A 163 1.98 -3.58 -16.23
C ASP A 163 3.26 -2.95 -15.64
N HIS A 164 3.12 -2.08 -14.64
CA HIS A 164 4.20 -1.32 -14.02
C HIS A 164 4.34 -1.55 -12.52
N VAL A 165 3.50 -2.42 -11.96
CA VAL A 165 3.52 -2.82 -10.54
C VAL A 165 3.34 -4.33 -10.46
N ASP A 166 3.82 -4.97 -9.41
CA ASP A 166 3.70 -6.43 -9.25
C ASP A 166 2.28 -6.84 -8.85
N GLY A 167 1.49 -5.90 -8.32
CA GLY A 167 0.11 -6.12 -7.95
C GLY A 167 -0.67 -4.82 -7.98
N LEU A 168 -1.86 -4.88 -8.58
CA LEU A 168 -2.83 -3.78 -8.59
C LEU A 168 -4.22 -4.35 -8.34
N GLU A 169 -4.86 -3.85 -7.28
CA GLU A 169 -6.27 -4.06 -7.02
C GLU A 169 -6.96 -2.70 -6.88
N ILE A 170 -8.07 -2.50 -7.59
CA ILE A 170 -8.89 -1.30 -7.44
C ILE A 170 -10.08 -1.66 -6.58
N THR A 171 -10.05 -1.25 -5.31
CA THR A 171 -11.02 -1.65 -4.28
C THR A 171 -12.29 -0.80 -4.34
N SER A 172 -12.18 0.48 -4.67
CA SER A 172 -13.35 1.34 -4.84
C SER A 172 -13.13 2.42 -5.89
N VAL A 173 -14.21 2.83 -6.54
CA VAL A 173 -14.26 3.99 -7.44
C VAL A 173 -15.60 4.68 -7.22
N SER A 174 -15.60 6.00 -7.02
CA SER A 174 -16.82 6.75 -6.74
C SER A 174 -16.75 8.14 -7.36
N TYR A 175 -17.78 8.51 -8.11
CA TYR A 175 -17.93 9.84 -8.69
C TYR A 175 -18.10 10.89 -7.59
N ILE A 176 -17.44 12.04 -7.75
CA ILE A 176 -17.56 13.17 -6.83
C ILE A 176 -18.44 14.22 -7.51
N GLU A 177 -19.65 14.41 -7.00
CA GLU A 177 -20.51 15.50 -7.45
C GLU A 177 -19.88 16.85 -7.10
N SER A 178 -19.81 17.71 -8.13
CA SER A 178 -19.28 19.07 -8.08
C SER A 178 -20.40 20.10 -8.01
#